data_AF-A0A954TXD3-F1
#
_entry.id   AF-A0A954TXD3-F1
#
_cell.length_a   1.000
_cell.length_b   1.000
_cell.length_c   1.000
_cell.angle_alpha   90.00
_cell.angle_beta   90.00
_cell.angle_gamma   90.00
#
_symmetry.space_group_name_H-M   'P 1'
#
loop_
_entity.id
_entity.type
_entity.pdbx_description
1 polymer ?
#
loop_
_entity_poly.entity_id
_entity_poly.type
_entity_poly.pdbx_seq_one_letter_code
_entity_poly.pdbx_strand_id
1 'polypeptide(L)'
;MSRVVLAMSGGVDSSVAAHLLIEQGHEVIGVFMRHGEEAVEACSVDGTQENSPLLPLLKNRADHKQGCCSASDAEDGRRVADRLGIPFYALNLQAEFRQIIDYFIEEYT
;
A
#
# COMPACT_ATOMS: atom_id res chain seq x y z
N MET A 1 25.70 -9.59 -8.84
CA MET A 1 24.65 -9.04 -9.72
C MET A 1 23.53 -10.07 -9.76
N SER A 2 22.36 -9.72 -9.25
CA SER A 2 21.17 -10.59 -9.21
C SER A 2 19.95 -9.78 -9.59
N ARG A 3 18.94 -10.44 -10.13
CA ARG A 3 17.62 -9.86 -10.38
C ARG A 3 16.77 -9.96 -9.12
N VAL A 4 16.27 -8.84 -8.63
CA VAL A 4 15.54 -8.74 -7.36
C VAL A 4 14.15 -8.19 -7.62
N VAL A 5 13.14 -8.97 -7.25
CA VAL A 5 11.76 -8.49 -7.16
C VAL A 5 11.57 -7.91 -5.75
N LEU A 6 11.27 -6.63 -5.67
CA LEU A 6 11.14 -5.91 -4.41
C LEU A 6 9.68 -5.47 -4.20
N ALA A 7 9.12 -5.83 -3.05
CA ALA A 7 7.83 -5.30 -2.63
C ALA A 7 7.95 -3.80 -2.30
N MET A 8 7.23 -2.97 -3.02
CA MET A 8 7.17 -1.51 -2.86
C MET A 8 5.79 -1.12 -2.40
N SER A 9 5.64 -0.79 -1.11
CA SER A 9 4.35 -0.40 -0.51
C SER A 9 3.96 1.05 -0.75
N GLY A 10 4.86 1.86 -1.33
CA GLY A 10 4.74 3.33 -1.36
C GLY A 10 5.37 4.03 -0.15
N GLY A 11 5.82 3.27 0.84
CA GLY A 11 6.53 3.78 2.01
C GLY A 11 8.02 4.07 1.77
N VAL A 12 8.60 4.85 2.68
CA VAL A 12 10.02 5.25 2.65
C VAL A 12 10.96 4.06 2.74
N ASP A 13 10.66 3.04 3.54
CA ASP A 13 11.56 1.91 3.76
C ASP A 13 11.80 1.12 2.47
N SER A 14 10.71 0.80 1.76
CA SER A 14 10.79 0.10 0.47
C SER A 14 11.48 0.93 -0.62
N SER A 15 11.35 2.27 -0.54
CA SER A 15 11.99 3.20 -1.47
C SER A 15 13.51 3.24 -1.26
N VAL A 16 13.96 3.30 -0.01
CA VAL A 16 15.38 3.29 0.34
C VAL A 16 15.99 1.92 0.04
N ALA A 17 15.27 0.82 0.34
CA ALA A 17 15.70 -0.53 0.00
C ALA A 17 15.93 -0.69 -1.52
N ALA A 18 15.03 -0.15 -2.36
CA ALA A 18 15.20 -0.15 -3.81
C ALA A 18 16.49 0.57 -4.22
N HIS A 19 16.74 1.76 -3.65
CA HIS A 19 17.93 2.54 -3.96
C HIS A 19 19.22 1.81 -3.58
N LEU A 20 19.29 1.22 -2.37
CA LEU A 20 20.46 0.48 -1.91
C LEU A 20 20.76 -0.74 -2.78
N LEU A 21 19.73 -1.45 -3.25
CA LEU A 21 19.90 -2.58 -4.17
C LEU A 21 20.45 -2.12 -5.54
N ILE A 22 19.99 -0.97 -6.04
CA ILE A 22 20.52 -0.37 -7.26
C ILE A 22 21.99 0.04 -7.08
N GLU A 23 22.36 0.66 -5.95
CA GLU A 23 23.75 1.03 -5.64
C GLU A 23 24.69 -0.19 -5.55
N GLN A 24 24.18 -1.31 -5.03
CA GLN A 24 24.88 -2.61 -5.02
C GLN A 24 24.98 -3.25 -6.42
N GLY A 25 24.39 -2.62 -7.44
CA GLY A 25 24.41 -3.07 -8.82
C GLY A 25 23.50 -4.27 -9.06
N HIS A 26 22.33 -4.34 -8.41
CA HIS A 26 21.28 -5.31 -8.71
C HIS A 26 20.29 -4.80 -9.76
N GLU A 27 19.68 -5.71 -10.52
CA GLU A 27 18.53 -5.38 -11.38
C GLU A 27 17.28 -5.46 -10.51
N VAL A 28 16.67 -4.31 -10.19
CA VAL A 28 15.52 -4.23 -9.30
C VAL A 28 14.23 -4.07 -10.09
N ILE A 29 13.21 -4.82 -9.70
CA ILE A 29 11.84 -4.70 -10.21
C ILE A 29 10.92 -4.44 -9.02
N GLY A 30 10.24 -3.30 -9.03
CA GLY A 30 9.26 -2.94 -8.01
C GLY A 30 7.92 -3.64 -8.23
N VAL A 31 7.34 -4.15 -7.14
CA VAL A 31 6.00 -4.76 -7.14
C VAL A 31 5.18 -4.21 -5.99
N PHE A 32 4.01 -3.67 -6.28
CA PHE A 32 2.99 -3.33 -5.29
C PHE A 32 1.96 -4.46 -5.20
N MET A 33 1.61 -4.87 -3.99
CA MET A 33 0.61 -5.90 -3.75
C MET A 33 -0.68 -5.25 -3.25
N ARG A 34 -1.76 -5.40 -4.02
CA ARG A 34 -3.10 -4.95 -3.63
C ARG A 34 -3.81 -6.12 -2.95
N HIS A 35 -3.85 -6.10 -1.62
CA HIS A 35 -4.53 -7.12 -0.82
C HIS A 35 -5.77 -6.61 -0.05
N GLY A 36 -6.00 -5.29 0.02
CA GLY A 36 -7.19 -4.76 0.69
C GLY A 36 -8.48 -5.16 -0.03
N GLU A 37 -9.43 -5.78 0.68
CA GLU A 37 -10.81 -5.81 0.23
C GLU A 37 -11.32 -4.37 0.13
N GLU A 38 -12.12 -4.07 -0.90
CA GLU A 38 -12.94 -2.86 -0.88
C GLU A 38 -13.85 -3.02 0.34
N ALA A 39 -13.61 -2.26 1.40
CA ALA A 39 -14.54 -2.22 2.51
C ALA A 39 -15.86 -1.69 1.93
N VAL A 40 -16.82 -2.60 1.79
CA VAL A 40 -18.13 -2.37 1.15
C VAL A 40 -18.84 -1.18 1.81
N GLU A 41 -18.48 -0.85 3.04
CA GLU A 41 -18.79 0.40 3.69
C GLU A 41 -17.53 0.93 4.42
N ALA A 42 -16.86 1.92 3.84
CA ALA A 42 -16.33 2.99 4.69
C ALA A 42 -17.54 3.50 5.46
N CYS A 43 -17.55 3.34 6.78
CA CYS A 43 -18.61 3.80 7.67
C CYS A 43 -19.28 5.02 7.06
N SER A 44 -20.47 4.84 6.50
CA SER A 44 -21.27 5.94 5.97
C SER A 44 -21.73 6.70 7.20
N VAL A 45 -20.87 7.60 7.68
CA VAL A 45 -21.26 8.63 8.62
C VAL A 45 -22.14 9.58 7.82
N ASP A 46 -23.44 9.32 7.88
CA ASP A 46 -24.49 10.28 7.55
C ASP A 46 -24.26 11.52 8.44
N GLY A 47 -23.52 12.48 7.90
CA GLY A 47 -23.20 13.70 8.63
C GLY A 47 -21.98 14.38 8.06
N THR A 48 -22.23 15.33 7.16
CA THR A 48 -21.42 16.53 6.89
C THR A 48 -19.91 16.35 7.09
N GLN A 49 -19.21 16.21 5.95
CA GLN A 49 -17.77 16.45 5.87
C GLN A 49 -17.39 17.67 6.71
N GLU A 50 -16.57 17.48 7.74
CA GLU A 50 -15.54 18.46 8.10
C GLU A 50 -14.56 17.97 9.19
N ASN A 51 -14.88 17.00 10.05
CA ASN A 51 -13.91 16.59 11.09
C ASN A 51 -14.00 15.09 11.43
N SER A 52 -12.86 14.40 11.37
CA SER A 52 -12.71 13.06 11.95
C SER A 52 -12.82 13.15 13.48
N PRO A 53 -13.69 12.37 14.15
CA PRO A 53 -13.96 12.51 15.58
C PRO A 53 -12.77 12.19 16.50
N LEU A 54 -11.69 11.60 15.95
CA LEU A 54 -10.50 11.22 16.73
C LEU A 54 -9.35 12.24 16.66
N LEU A 55 -9.36 13.19 15.73
CA LEU A 55 -8.22 14.10 15.50
C LEU A 55 -8.69 15.52 15.10
N PRO A 56 -9.11 16.37 16.07
CA PRO A 56 -9.62 17.72 15.80
C PRO A 56 -8.57 18.73 15.31
N LEU A 57 -7.29 18.37 15.32
CA LEU A 57 -6.16 19.28 15.04
C LEU A 57 -5.61 19.18 13.62
N LEU A 58 -6.06 18.22 12.81
CA LEU A 58 -5.57 18.02 11.45
C LEU A 58 -6.72 18.21 10.46
N LYS A 59 -7.05 19.48 10.16
CA LYS A 59 -8.02 19.82 9.11
C LYS A 59 -7.43 19.49 7.74
N ASN A 60 -8.20 18.80 6.90
CA ASN A 60 -7.86 18.39 5.51
C ASN A 60 -6.90 17.23 5.34
N ARG A 61 -6.82 16.34 6.32
CA ARG A 61 -6.08 15.11 6.15
C ARG A 61 -7.03 14.06 5.57
N ALA A 62 -6.76 13.61 4.34
CA ALA A 62 -7.53 12.60 3.61
C ALA A 62 -7.36 11.20 4.23
N ASP A 63 -7.45 11.11 5.55
CA ASP A 63 -7.06 9.97 6.38
C ASP A 63 -8.17 8.93 6.45
N HIS A 64 -9.33 9.21 5.86
CA HIS A 64 -10.33 8.20 5.53
C HIS A 64 -9.97 7.47 4.23
N LYS A 65 -8.69 7.21 3.99
CA LYS A 65 -8.27 6.23 2.99
C LYS A 65 -8.39 4.85 3.60
N GLN A 66 -9.59 4.32 3.43
CA GLN A 66 -9.89 2.91 3.39
C GLN A 66 -8.71 2.05 2.91
N GLY A 67 -8.20 1.23 3.84
CA GLY A 67 -7.23 0.17 3.58
C GLY A 67 -5.77 0.65 3.52
N CYS A 68 -4.90 -0.03 4.26
CA CYS A 68 -3.43 0.13 4.29
C CYS A 68 -2.74 -0.21 2.93
N CYS A 69 -3.51 -0.22 1.82
CA CYS A 69 -3.13 -0.67 0.48
C CYS A 69 -3.96 0.09 -0.57
N SER A 70 -4.02 1.41 -0.42
CA SER A 70 -4.88 2.26 -1.23
C SER A 70 -4.27 2.52 -2.62
N ALA A 71 -5.11 2.94 -3.58
CA ALA A 71 -4.63 3.29 -4.92
C ALA A 71 -3.54 4.39 -4.91
N SER A 72 -3.53 5.26 -3.89
CA SER A 72 -2.47 6.27 -3.75
C SER A 72 -1.14 5.70 -3.31
N ASP A 73 -1.14 4.63 -2.50
CA ASP A 73 0.12 4.01 -2.05
C ASP A 73 0.83 3.34 -3.24
N ALA A 74 0.04 2.72 -4.12
CA ALA A 74 0.52 2.20 -5.40
C ALA A 74 1.06 3.33 -6.30
N GLU A 75 0.42 4.51 -6.29
CA GLU A 75 0.88 5.67 -7.04
C GLU A 75 2.19 6.23 -6.48
N ASP A 76 2.35 6.31 -5.16
CA ASP A 76 3.59 6.74 -4.53
C ASP A 76 4.73 5.77 -4.83
N GLY A 77 4.48 4.46 -4.75
CA GLY A 77 5.43 3.43 -5.16
C GLY A 77 5.86 3.56 -6.63
N ARG A 78 4.90 3.84 -7.52
CA ARG A 78 5.17 4.11 -8.95
C ARG A 78 6.03 5.34 -9.13
N ARG A 79 5.70 6.46 -8.48
CA ARG A 79 6.47 7.71 -8.57
C ARG A 79 7.92 7.53 -8.13
N VAL A 80 8.16 6.73 -7.09
CA VAL A 80 9.52 6.38 -6.65
C VAL A 80 10.22 5.52 -7.71
N ALA A 81 9.57 4.48 -8.20
CA ALA A 81 10.13 3.61 -9.23
C ALA A 81 10.51 4.38 -10.51
N ASP A 82 9.66 5.31 -10.95
CA ASP A 82 9.92 6.19 -12.10
C ASP A 82 11.17 7.05 -11.88
N ARG A 83 11.34 7.60 -10.66
CA ARG A 83 12.55 8.38 -10.31
C ARG A 83 13.81 7.53 -10.24
N LEU A 84 13.70 6.27 -9.83
CA LEU A 84 14.81 5.32 -9.77
C LEU A 84 15.08 4.64 -11.12
N GLY A 85 14.21 4.82 -12.11
CA GLY A 85 14.33 4.19 -13.43
C GLY A 85 14.12 2.68 -13.43
N ILE A 86 13.32 2.15 -12.49
CA ILE A 86 13.06 0.72 -12.36
C ILE A 86 11.64 0.34 -12.82
N PRO A 87 11.42 -0.86 -13.39
CA PRO A 87 10.08 -1.33 -13.73
C PRO A 87 9.22 -1.48 -12.48
N PHE A 88 7.92 -1.16 -12.61
CA PHE A 88 6.95 -1.25 -11.51
C PHE A 88 5.66 -1.95 -11.95
N TYR A 89 5.21 -2.93 -11.17
CA TYR A 89 3.97 -3.67 -11.40
C TYR A 89 3.06 -3.62 -10.18
N ALA A 90 1.75 -3.55 -10.40
CA ALA A 90 0.76 -3.70 -9.35
C ALA A 90 0.03 -5.03 -9.52
N LEU A 91 0.10 -5.89 -8.52
CA LEU A 91 -0.54 -7.20 -8.51
C LEU A 91 -1.79 -7.17 -7.65
N ASN A 92 -2.89 -7.75 -8.15
CA ASN A 92 -4.06 -7.99 -7.33
C ASN A 92 -3.90 -9.33 -6.61
N LEU A 93 -3.82 -9.30 -5.28
CA LEU A 93 -3.68 -10.47 -4.41
C LEU A 93 -4.82 -10.54 -3.37
N GLN A 94 -5.98 -9.96 -3.69
CA GLN A 94 -7.14 -9.94 -2.80
C GLN A 94 -7.62 -11.36 -2.46
N ALA A 95 -7.65 -12.27 -3.43
CA ALA A 95 -8.14 -13.63 -3.23
C ALA A 95 -7.23 -14.45 -2.32
N GLU A 96 -5.91 -14.29 -2.46
CA GLU A 96 -4.90 -14.93 -1.64
C GLU A 96 -4.92 -14.37 -0.21
N PHE A 97 -5.09 -13.05 -0.06
CA PHE A 97 -5.16 -12.41 1.24
C PHE A 97 -6.46 -12.77 2.00
N ARG A 98 -7.57 -13.00 1.29
CA ARG A 98 -8.82 -13.48 1.89
C ARG A 98 -8.63 -14.75 2.71
N GLN A 99 -7.81 -15.69 2.24
CA GLN A 99 -7.54 -16.94 2.96
C GLN A 99 -6.88 -16.69 4.33
N ILE A 100 -6.04 -15.65 4.42
CA ILE A 100 -5.38 -15.23 5.67
C ILE A 100 -6.41 -14.58 6.60
N ILE A 101 -7.34 -13.79 6.06
CA ILE A 101 -8.45 -13.20 6.83
C ILE A 101 -9.34 -14.30 7.39
N ASP A 102 -9.73 -15.28 6.59
CA ASP A 102 -10.61 -16.38 7.01
C ASP A 102 -9.95 -17.19 8.14
N TYR A 103 -8.68 -17.58 7.97
CA TYR A 103 -7.88 -18.21 9.04
C TYR A 103 -7.83 -17.35 10.30
N PHE A 104 -7.60 -16.05 10.16
CA PHE A 104 -7.56 -15.13 11.31
C PHE A 104 -8.90 -15.07 12.05
N ILE A 105 -10.03 -15.07 11.33
CA ILE A 105 -11.38 -15.06 11.95
C ILE A 105 -11.65 -16.37 12.67
N GLU A 106 -11.30 -17.51 12.06
CA GLU A 106 -11.49 -18.84 12.64
C GLU A 106 -10.86 -18.96 14.03
N GLU A 107 -9.68 -18.37 14.25
CA GLU A 107 -8.99 -18.38 15.55
C GLU A 107 -9.76 -17.65 16.69
N TYR A 108 -10.77 -16.83 16.37
CA TYR A 108 -11.60 -16.14 17.35
C TYR A 108 -12.98 -16.79 17.59
N THR A 109 -13.28 -17.90 16.91
CA THR A 109 -14.56 -18.66 17.02
C THR A 109 -14.34 -20.05 17.58
#